data_AF-A0A7C2YKS2-F1
#
_entry.id   AF-A0A7C2YKS2-F1
#
_cell.length_a   1.000
_cell.length_b   1.000
_cell.length_c   1.000
_cell.angle_alpha   90.00
_cell.angle_beta   90.00
_cell.angle_gamma   90.00
#
_symmetry.space_group_name_H-M   'P 1'
#
loop_
_entity.id
_entity.type
_entity.pdbx_description
1 polymer ?
#
loop_
_entity_poly.entity_id
_entity_poly.type
_entity_poly.pdbx_seq_one_letter_code
_entity_poly.pdbx_strand_id
1 'polypeptide(L)'
;MRLHRSSRLFNLAPLALLAFSGPLLAQLPPSQGAPQVGQKAPGFTLPDVDGKPVSLADLLADPALAGRRAGKDAPAVLLVFYRGYW
;
A
#
# COMPACT_ATOMS: atom_id res chain seq x y z
N MET A 1 11.40 -56.05 -43.04
CA MET A 1 10.00 -55.59 -43.02
C MET A 1 9.71 -55.01 -41.64
N ARG A 2 9.48 -53.69 -41.57
CA ARG A 2 8.99 -52.83 -40.48
C ARG A 2 9.46 -53.02 -39.03
N LEU A 3 10.26 -52.03 -38.60
CA LEU A 3 10.33 -51.51 -37.22
C LEU A 3 8.93 -51.13 -36.71
N HIS A 4 8.61 -51.45 -35.45
CA HIS A 4 7.88 -50.55 -34.54
C HIS A 4 7.76 -51.11 -33.12
N ARG A 5 8.39 -50.46 -32.13
CA ARG A 5 7.71 -50.15 -30.87
C ARG A 5 8.31 -48.90 -30.24
N SER A 6 7.52 -47.83 -30.26
CA SER A 6 7.84 -46.51 -29.76
C SER A 6 8.12 -46.51 -28.25
N SER A 7 9.28 -45.99 -27.86
CA SER A 7 9.48 -45.36 -26.55
C SER A 7 9.16 -43.87 -26.71
N ARG A 8 7.89 -43.48 -26.48
CA ARG A 8 7.53 -42.07 -26.35
C ARG A 8 7.98 -41.60 -24.97
N LEU A 9 9.23 -41.12 -24.88
CA LEU A 9 9.67 -40.31 -23.74
C LEU A 9 8.85 -39.02 -23.77
N PHE A 10 7.82 -38.93 -22.93
CA PHE A 10 7.10 -37.69 -22.71
C PHE A 10 8.07 -36.67 -22.12
N ASN A 11 8.48 -35.72 -22.96
CA ASN A 11 9.36 -34.63 -22.59
C ASN A 11 8.57 -33.70 -21.65
N LEU A 12 8.68 -33.88 -20.34
CA LEU A 12 8.04 -33.05 -19.31
C LEU A 12 8.74 -31.68 -19.13
N ALA A 13 9.71 -31.35 -19.98
CA ALA A 13 10.46 -30.09 -19.95
C ALA A 13 9.59 -28.80 -20.02
N PRO A 14 8.46 -28.72 -20.74
CA PRO A 14 7.75 -27.44 -20.85
C PRO A 14 6.89 -27.09 -19.62
N LEU A 15 6.62 -28.04 -18.70
CA LEU A 15 5.80 -27.77 -17.52
C LEU A 15 6.60 -27.13 -16.37
N ALA A 16 7.92 -27.25 -16.37
CA ALA A 16 8.80 -26.62 -15.38
C ALA A 16 9.02 -25.11 -15.64
N LEU A 17 8.84 -24.66 -16.89
CA LEU A 17 9.16 -23.26 -17.27
C LEU A 17 8.07 -22.25 -16.86
N LEU A 18 6.85 -22.68 -16.56
CA LEU A 18 5.77 -21.80 -16.09
C LEU A 18 5.70 -21.66 -14.57
N ALA A 19 6.41 -22.50 -13.81
CA ALA A 19 6.48 -22.43 -12.34
C ALA A 19 7.55 -21.45 -11.83
N PHE A 20 8.43 -20.95 -12.71
CA PHE A 20 9.53 -20.02 -12.39
C PHE A 20 9.20 -18.56 -12.71
N SER A 21 7.91 -18.22 -12.76
CA SER A 21 7.40 -16.85 -12.92
C SER A 21 6.49 -16.45 -11.76
N GLY A 22 6.79 -16.93 -10.55
CA GLY A 22 6.28 -16.28 -9.35
C GLY A 22 6.58 -14.79 -9.50
N PRO A 23 5.60 -13.87 -9.35
CA PRO A 23 5.90 -12.46 -9.47
C PRO A 23 7.08 -12.22 -8.54
N LEU A 24 8.10 -11.50 -9.02
CA LEU A 24 8.89 -10.66 -8.13
C LEU A 24 7.82 -9.92 -7.31
N LEU A 25 7.51 -10.43 -6.12
CA LEU A 25 6.76 -9.68 -5.13
C LEU A 25 7.65 -8.47 -4.97
N ALA A 26 7.24 -7.35 -5.58
CA ALA A 26 8.01 -6.12 -5.52
C ALA A 26 8.19 -5.87 -4.03
N GLN A 27 9.40 -6.14 -3.53
CA GLN A 27 9.68 -6.02 -2.11
C GLN A 27 9.53 -4.54 -1.82
N LEU A 28 8.44 -4.19 -1.15
CA LEU A 28 8.23 -2.83 -0.71
C LEU A 28 9.36 -2.53 0.28
N PRO A 29 10.06 -1.38 0.12
CA PRO A 29 11.04 -0.98 1.10
C PRO A 29 10.41 -0.98 2.50
N PRO A 30 11.12 -1.50 3.52
CA PRO A 30 10.60 -1.47 4.88
C PRO A 30 10.38 -0.02 5.35
N SER A 31 9.24 0.22 6.02
CA SER A 31 8.89 1.54 6.58
C SER A 31 9.64 1.85 7.87
N GLN A 32 10.98 1.92 7.81
CA GLN A 32 11.87 2.05 8.98
C GLN A 32 11.63 3.32 9.82
N GLY A 33 10.93 4.33 9.28
CA GLY A 33 10.62 5.60 9.97
C GLY A 33 9.13 5.84 10.23
N ALA A 34 8.27 4.82 10.14
CA ALA A 34 6.84 5.01 10.40
C ALA A 34 6.58 5.35 11.88
N PRO A 35 5.73 6.35 12.18
CA PRO A 35 5.32 6.66 13.55
C PRO A 35 4.67 5.45 14.23
N GLN A 36 5.02 5.22 15.49
CA GLN A 36 4.44 4.13 16.30
C GLN A 36 3.28 4.65 17.17
N VAL A 37 2.43 3.74 17.65
CA VAL A 37 1.34 4.09 18.58
C VAL A 37 1.90 4.77 19.82
N GLY A 38 1.26 5.86 20.25
CA GLY A 38 1.69 6.67 21.40
C GLY A 38 2.77 7.70 21.07
N GLN A 39 3.38 7.66 19.88
CA GLN A 39 4.25 8.74 19.42
C GLN A 39 3.42 9.91 18.88
N LYS A 40 3.91 11.14 19.08
CA LYS A 40 3.33 12.32 18.45
C LYS A 40 3.50 12.20 16.94
N ALA A 41 2.40 12.35 16.19
CA ALA A 41 2.45 12.39 14.74
C ALA A 41 3.37 13.52 14.25
N PRO A 42 4.25 13.28 13.26
CA PRO A 42 5.05 14.34 12.64
C PRO A 42 4.15 15.43 12.05
N GLY A 43 4.57 16.69 12.20
CA GLY A 43 3.91 17.79 11.50
C GLY A 43 4.11 17.67 9.99
N PHE A 44 3.09 18.01 9.21
CA PHE A 44 3.16 18.09 7.76
C PHE A 44 2.32 19.26 7.25
N THR A 45 2.67 19.74 6.05
CA THR A 45 1.84 20.62 5.23
C THR A 45 1.83 20.04 3.82
N LEU A 46 0.64 19.75 3.29
CA LEU A 46 0.45 19.20 1.95
C LEU A 46 -0.58 20.07 1.21
N PRO A 47 -0.45 20.23 -0.12
CA PRO A 47 -1.50 20.85 -0.90
C PRO A 47 -2.73 19.94 -0.95
N ASP A 48 -3.92 20.53 -0.88
CA ASP A 48 -5.16 19.84 -1.25
C ASP A 48 -5.35 19.80 -2.78
N VAL A 49 -6.53 19.35 -3.21
CA VAL A 49 -6.87 19.20 -4.64
C VAL A 49 -6.88 20.53 -5.41
N ASP A 50 -7.07 21.66 -4.72
CA ASP A 50 -7.06 23.00 -5.29
C ASP A 50 -5.68 23.68 -5.17
N GLY A 51 -4.68 22.95 -4.65
CA GLY A 51 -3.33 23.46 -4.41
C GLY A 51 -3.21 24.31 -3.14
N LYS A 52 -4.26 24.41 -2.32
CA LYS A 52 -4.21 25.16 -1.07
C LYS A 52 -3.41 24.37 -0.02
N PRO A 53 -2.49 25.02 0.70
CA PRO A 53 -1.73 24.35 1.76
C PRO A 53 -2.65 23.97 2.93
N VAL A 54 -2.56 22.72 3.37
CA VAL A 54 -3.26 22.17 4.54
C VAL A 54 -2.24 21.55 5.48
N SER A 55 -2.20 22.01 6.74
CA SER A 55 -1.32 21.43 7.75
C SER A 55 -2.07 20.54 8.75
N LEU A 56 -1.35 19.61 9.39
CA LEU A 56 -1.90 18.80 10.48
C LEU A 56 -2.42 19.68 11.64
N ALA A 57 -1.76 20.79 11.92
CA ALA A 57 -2.15 21.69 12.98
C ALA A 57 -3.49 22.38 12.68
N ASP A 58 -3.70 22.80 11.42
CA ASP A 58 -4.95 23.40 10.98
C ASP A 58 -6.12 22.42 11.09
N LEU A 59 -5.91 21.17 10.68
CA LEU A 59 -6.93 20.11 10.77
C LEU A 59 -7.33 19.80 12.22
N LEU A 60 -6.38 19.83 13.15
CA LEU A 60 -6.67 19.60 14.57
C LEU A 60 -7.27 20.83 15.26
N ALA A 61 -7.07 22.02 14.72
CA ALA A 61 -7.65 23.26 15.24
C ALA A 61 -9.05 23.55 14.67
N ASP A 62 -9.45 22.88 13.58
CA ASP A 62 -10.72 23.12 12.92
C ASP A 62 -11.91 22.70 13.79
N PRO A 63 -12.70 23.66 14.31
CA PRO A 63 -13.86 23.35 15.13
C PRO A 63 -14.96 22.60 14.37
N ALA A 64 -14.97 22.64 13.03
CA ALA A 64 -15.90 21.87 12.21
C ALA A 64 -15.57 20.36 12.18
N LEU A 65 -14.31 20.00 12.51
CA LEU A 65 -13.85 18.61 12.59
C LEU A 65 -13.97 18.02 14.00
N ALA A 66 -14.27 18.84 15.02
CA ALA A 66 -14.73 18.35 16.31
C ALA A 66 -16.03 17.58 16.08
N GLY A 67 -16.02 16.27 16.38
CA GLY A 67 -17.00 15.33 15.88
C GLY A 67 -18.47 15.76 16.06
N ARG A 68 -19.33 15.34 15.11
CA ARG A 68 -20.79 15.52 15.14
C ARG A 68 -21.48 14.94 16.39
N ARG A 69 -20.75 14.21 17.23
CA ARG A 69 -21.15 13.87 18.60
C ARG A 69 -20.66 15.00 19.50
N ALA A 70 -21.56 15.93 19.81
CA ALA A 70 -21.37 16.89 20.89
C ALA A 70 -20.98 16.13 22.18
N GLY A 71 -19.68 16.12 22.48
CA GLY A 71 -19.08 15.30 23.52
C GLY A 71 -17.60 15.65 23.67
N LYS A 72 -17.02 15.23 24.80
CA LYS A 72 -15.69 15.59 25.35
C LYS A 72 -14.48 15.11 24.52
N ASP A 73 -14.69 14.81 23.24
CA ASP A 73 -13.74 14.11 22.40
C ASP A 73 -12.86 15.11 21.64
N ALA A 74 -11.55 14.92 21.75
CA ALA A 74 -10.57 15.73 21.03
C ALA A 74 -10.69 15.51 19.51
N PRO A 75 -10.36 16.53 18.69
CA PRO A 75 -10.31 16.38 17.24
C PRO A 75 -9.32 15.28 16.83
N ALA A 76 -9.67 14.51 15.79
CA ALA A 76 -8.89 13.38 15.31
C ALA A 76 -8.75 13.42 13.78
N VAL A 77 -7.60 12.95 13.29
CA VAL A 77 -7.27 12.94 11.86
C VAL A 77 -6.81 11.54 11.46
N LEU A 78 -7.34 11.03 10.34
CA LEU A 78 -6.87 9.80 9.71
C LEU A 78 -5.98 10.14 8.51
N LEU A 79 -4.72 9.71 8.54
CA LEU A 79 -3.77 9.90 7.43
C LEU A 79 -3.66 8.62 6.61
N VAL A 80 -4.04 8.68 5.33
CA VAL A 80 -3.98 7.55 4.39
C VAL A 80 -2.87 7.80 3.37
N PHE A 81 -1.79 7.02 3.45
CA PHE A 81 -0.74 7.02 2.42
C PHE A 81 -1.17 6.12 1.26
N TYR A 82 -1.22 6.67 0.05
CA TYR A 82 -1.62 5.93 -1.15
C TYR A 82 -0.62 6.17 -2.29
N ARG A 83 -0.30 5.11 -3.04
CA ARG A 83 0.69 5.15 -4.14
C ARG A 83 -0.04 5.14 -5.48
N GLY A 84 -0.09 6.32 -6.10
CA GLY A 84 -0.64 6.53 -7.45
C GLY A 84 -2.13 6.83 -7.42
N TYR A 85 -2.55 7.90 -8.09
CA TYR A 85 -3.94 8.18 -8.42
C TYR A 85 -4.07 8.03 -9.95
N TRP A 86 -5.18 7.45 -10.41
CA TRP A 86 -5.40 7.09 -11.82
C TRP A 86 -5.64 8.31 -12.69
#